data_AF-A0A1X7TGK3-F1
#
_entry.id   AF-A0A1X7TGK3-F1
#
_cell.length_a   1.000
_cell.length_b   1.000
_cell.length_c   1.000
_cell.angle_alpha   90.00
_cell.angle_beta   90.00
_cell.angle_gamma   90.00
#
_symmetry.space_group_name_H-M   'P 1'
#
loop_
_entity.id
_entity.type
_entity.pdbx_description
1 polymer ?
#
loop_
_entity_poly.entity_id
_entity_poly.type
_entity_poly.pdbx_seq_one_letter_code
_entity_poly.pdbx_strand_id
1 'polypeptide(L)'
;AYANDNYPVYHSVHDNFYWMTHFGDPNFTYNAAIGEVWAQVAMAIATTPIIPYNPVRYYEKLLEMYNQLESKHGSALKQNNITT
;
A
#
# COMPACT_ATOMS: atom_id res chain seq x y z
N ALA A 1 3.02 6.11 25.39
CA ALA A 1 3.72 6.68 24.23
C ALA A 1 2.98 6.21 22.99
N TYR A 2 2.35 7.13 22.26
CA TYR A 2 1.59 6.79 21.05
C TYR A 2 2.59 6.34 19.98
N ALA A 3 2.64 5.04 19.73
CA ALA A 3 3.27 4.52 18.53
C ALA A 3 2.42 4.99 17.35
N ASN A 4 2.76 6.15 16.79
CA ASN A 4 2.41 6.43 15.41
C ASN A 4 3.08 5.34 14.57
N ASP A 5 2.36 4.76 13.61
CA ASP A 5 2.82 3.71 12.67
C ASP A 5 3.99 4.16 11.75
N ASN A 6 4.69 5.23 12.09
CA ASN A 6 5.86 5.75 11.40
C ASN A 6 7.14 5.18 12.02
N TYR A 7 8.21 5.11 11.22
CA TYR A 7 9.51 4.68 11.72
C TYR A 7 10.11 5.73 12.69
N PRO A 8 11.03 5.33 13.60
CA PRO A 8 11.31 6.08 14.83
C PRO A 8 11.86 7.50 14.68
N VAL A 9 12.45 7.85 13.53
CA VAL A 9 13.10 9.17 13.32
C VAL A 9 12.37 10.04 12.30
N TYR A 10 11.22 9.61 11.80
CA TYR A 10 10.41 10.33 10.80
C TYR A 10 10.23 11.82 11.16
N HIS A 11 10.49 12.71 10.21
CA HIS A 11 10.39 14.17 10.36
C HIS A 11 11.24 14.78 11.50
N SER A 12 12.22 14.05 12.01
CA SER A 12 13.19 14.58 12.97
C SER A 12 14.49 14.97 12.28
N VAL A 13 15.35 15.70 13.00
CA VAL A 13 16.73 15.98 12.55
C VAL A 13 17.60 14.71 12.44
N HIS A 14 17.12 13.59 12.98
CA HIS A 14 17.78 12.29 12.92
C HIS A 14 17.38 11.47 11.68
N ASP A 15 16.40 11.92 10.90
CA ASP A 15 16.10 11.37 9.57
C ASP A 15 17.17 11.85 8.57
N ASN A 16 18.31 11.17 8.57
CA ASN A 16 19.47 11.56 7.80
C ASN A 16 20.28 10.33 7.35
N PHE A 17 21.30 10.59 6.52
CA PHE A 17 22.15 9.53 5.96
C PHE A 17 22.81 8.66 7.02
N TYR A 18 23.26 9.26 8.14
CA TYR A 18 23.87 8.50 9.23
C TYR A 18 22.89 7.48 9.80
N TRP A 19 21.64 7.87 10.05
CA TRP A 19 20.63 6.92 10.53
C TRP A 19 20.36 5.80 9.52
N MET A 20 20.29 6.13 8.23
CA MET A 20 20.11 5.13 7.18
C MET A 20 21.26 4.12 7.16
N THR A 21 22.52 4.56 7.16
CA THR A 21 23.67 3.65 7.05
C THR A 21 24.04 2.93 8.35
N HIS A 22 23.45 3.28 9.48
CA HIS A 22 23.74 2.64 10.78
C HIS A 22 22.57 1.84 11.34
N PHE A 23 21.33 2.18 10.97
CA PHE A 23 20.13 1.57 11.53
C PHE A 23 19.09 1.19 10.48
N GLY A 24 18.83 2.07 9.49
CA GLY A 24 17.77 1.86 8.51
C GLY A 24 18.07 0.74 7.51
N ASP A 25 19.17 0.88 6.78
CA ASP A 25 19.66 -0.09 5.80
C ASP A 25 21.19 0.02 5.65
N PRO A 26 21.96 -0.54 6.62
CA PRO A 26 23.41 -0.33 6.69
C PRO A 26 24.21 -0.73 5.45
N ASN A 27 23.71 -1.71 4.70
CA ASN A 27 24.35 -2.25 3.51
C ASN A 27 23.60 -1.88 2.22
N PHE A 28 22.58 -1.05 2.31
CA PHE A 28 21.69 -0.70 1.19
C PHE A 28 21.03 -1.91 0.50
N THR A 29 20.92 -3.05 1.19
CA THR A 29 20.41 -4.28 0.58
C THR A 29 18.90 -4.22 0.36
N TYR A 30 18.16 -3.59 1.26
CA TYR A 30 16.72 -3.37 1.11
C TYR A 30 16.43 -2.30 0.05
N ASN A 31 17.20 -1.21 0.04
CA ASN A 31 17.13 -0.17 -0.98
C ASN A 31 17.45 -0.72 -2.39
N ALA A 32 18.46 -1.59 -2.51
CA ALA A 32 18.75 -2.29 -3.75
C ALA A 32 17.60 -3.21 -4.16
N ALA A 33 17.08 -4.02 -3.24
CA ALA A 33 15.98 -4.95 -3.51
C ALA A 33 14.70 -4.23 -3.97
N ILE A 34 14.31 -3.11 -3.33
CA ILE A 34 13.15 -2.33 -3.77
C ILE A 34 13.41 -1.66 -5.13
N GLY A 35 14.65 -1.25 -5.41
CA GLY A 35 15.07 -0.76 -6.72
C GLY A 35 14.88 -1.82 -7.81
N GLU A 36 15.25 -3.07 -7.55
CA GLU A 36 15.01 -4.19 -8.47
C GLU A 36 13.51 -4.43 -8.71
N VAL A 37 12.70 -4.45 -7.65
CA VAL A 37 11.24 -4.61 -7.79
C VAL A 37 10.65 -3.50 -8.68
N TRP A 38 11.02 -2.24 -8.43
CA TRP A 38 10.55 -1.12 -9.26
C TRP A 38 11.02 -1.22 -10.70
N ALA A 39 12.27 -1.62 -10.93
CA ALA A 39 12.80 -1.82 -12.28
C ALA A 39 12.02 -2.92 -13.03
N GLN A 40 11.71 -4.04 -12.38
CA GLN A 40 10.92 -5.12 -12.99
C GLN A 40 9.50 -4.66 -13.33
N VAL A 41 8.84 -3.93 -12.44
CA VAL A 41 7.49 -3.37 -12.69
C VAL A 41 7.53 -2.39 -13.86
N ALA A 42 8.50 -1.46 -13.88
CA ALA A 42 8.65 -0.49 -14.94
C ALA A 42 8.93 -1.16 -16.29
N MET A 43 9.84 -2.15 -16.33
CA MET A 43 10.13 -2.92 -17.53
C MET A 43 8.90 -3.66 -18.03
N ALA A 44 8.16 -4.35 -17.16
CA ALA A 44 6.93 -5.04 -17.55
C ALA A 44 5.94 -4.06 -18.19
N ILE A 45 5.69 -2.89 -17.59
CA ILE A 45 4.78 -1.89 -18.16
C ILE A 45 5.29 -1.34 -19.50
N ALA A 46 6.58 -1.05 -19.62
CA ALA A 46 7.16 -0.41 -20.80
C ALA A 46 7.28 -1.36 -22.01
N THR A 47 7.38 -2.67 -21.78
CA THR A 47 7.73 -3.64 -22.82
C THR A 47 6.64 -4.63 -23.16
N THR A 48 5.63 -4.81 -22.31
CA THR A 48 4.52 -5.73 -22.60
C THR A 48 3.56 -5.10 -23.60
N PRO A 49 3.17 -5.82 -24.69
CA PRO A 49 2.21 -5.30 -25.66
C PRO A 49 0.82 -5.04 -25.08
N ILE A 50 0.48 -5.73 -23.99
CA ILE A 50 -0.75 -5.56 -23.22
C ILE A 50 -0.33 -5.25 -21.79
N ILE A 51 -0.81 -4.14 -21.24
CA ILE A 51 -0.52 -3.72 -19.88
C ILE A 51 -0.89 -4.85 -18.91
N PRO A 52 -0.01 -5.24 -17.97
CA PRO A 52 -0.25 -6.34 -17.03
C PRO A 52 -1.20 -5.92 -15.90
N TYR A 53 -2.39 -5.44 -16.28
CA TYR A 53 -3.46 -5.02 -15.39
C TYR A 53 -4.56 -6.08 -15.32
N ASN A 54 -5.03 -6.38 -14.10
CA ASN A 54 -6.09 -7.36 -13.88
C ASN A 54 -7.36 -6.67 -13.36
N PRO A 55 -8.37 -6.40 -14.21
CA PRO A 55 -9.62 -5.78 -13.80
C PRO A 55 -10.48 -6.67 -12.88
N VAL A 56 -10.29 -7.99 -12.91
CA VAL A 56 -11.03 -8.93 -12.04
C VAL A 56 -10.69 -8.66 -10.58
N ARG A 57 -9.43 -8.39 -10.25
CA ARG A 57 -9.02 -8.03 -8.89
C ARG A 57 -9.72 -6.78 -8.38
N TYR A 58 -9.99 -5.82 -9.26
CA TYR A 58 -10.72 -4.60 -8.91
C TYR A 58 -12.18 -4.91 -8.56
N TYR A 59 -12.85 -5.72 -9.39
CA TYR A 59 -14.19 -6.22 -9.11
C TYR A 59 -14.26 -7.00 -7.78
N GLU A 60 -13.34 -7.94 -7.56
CA GLU A 60 -13.28 -8.73 -6.32
C GLU A 60 -13.16 -7.83 -5.10
N LYS A 61 -12.31 -6.79 -5.18
CA LYS A 61 -12.15 -5.84 -4.08
C LYS A 61 -13.41 -5.00 -3.82
N LEU A 62 -14.08 -4.54 -4.87
CA LEU A 62 -15.34 -3.81 -4.73
C LEU A 62 -16.41 -4.66 -4.07
N LEU A 63 -16.53 -5.93 -4.46
CA LEU A 63 -17.49 -6.85 -3.87
C LEU A 63 -17.17 -7.12 -2.40
N GLU A 64 -15.90 -7.32 -2.06
CA GLU A 64 -15.46 -7.46 -0.67
C GLU A 64 -15.84 -6.23 0.17
N MET A 65 -15.55 -5.02 -0.33
CA MET A 65 -15.88 -3.76 0.35
C MET A 65 -17.38 -3.57 0.52
N TYR A 66 -18.16 -3.92 -0.51
CA TYR A 66 -19.62 -3.90 -0.44
C TYR A 66 -20.15 -4.84 0.65
N ASN A 67 -19.66 -6.08 0.69
CA ASN A 67 -20.06 -7.06 1.69
C ASN A 67 -19.67 -6.60 3.12
N GLN A 68 -18.52 -5.97 3.28
CA GLN A 68 -18.09 -5.39 4.57
C GLN A 68 -19.00 -4.24 5.00
N LEU A 69 -19.37 -3.36 4.07
CA LEU A 69 -20.30 -2.27 4.32
C LEU A 69 -21.67 -2.81 4.75
N GLU A 70 -22.21 -3.78 4.01
CA GLU A 70 -23.49 -4.40 4.32
C GLU A 70 -23.47 -5.10 5.68
N SER A 71 -22.43 -5.88 5.94
CA SER A 71 -22.29 -6.61 7.21
C SER A 71 -22.22 -5.67 8.41
N LYS A 72 -21.51 -4.55 8.30
CA LYS A 72 -21.26 -3.63 9.42
C LYS A 72 -22.36 -2.56 9.59
N HIS A 73 -22.95 -2.11 8.50
CA HIS A 73 -23.81 -0.92 8.48
C HIS A 73 -25.15 -1.13 7.77
N GLY A 74 -25.44 -2.30 7.20
CA GLY A 74 -26.65 -2.55 6.40
C GLY A 74 -27.96 -2.20 7.12
N SER A 75 -28.07 -2.49 8.43
CA SER A 75 -29.26 -2.11 9.22
C SER A 75 -29.45 -0.59 9.32
N ALA A 76 -28.37 0.16 9.52
CA ALA A 76 -28.40 1.62 9.60
C ALA A 76 -28.68 2.24 8.23
N LEU A 77 -28.13 1.68 7.15
CA LEU A 77 -28.38 2.14 5.78
C LEU A 77 -29.85 1.94 5.40
N LYS A 78 -30.41 0.76 5.71
CA LYS A 78 -31.84 0.45 5.51
C LYS A 78 -32.77 1.38 6.30
N GLN A 79 -32.42 1.72 7.55
CA GLN A 79 -33.18 2.69 8.36
C GLN A 79 -33.21 4.09 7.74
N ASN A 80 -32.21 4.44 6.93
CA ASN A 80 -32.12 5.73 6.24
C ASN A 80 -32.60 5.67 4.78
N ASN A 81 -33.34 4.63 4.38
CA ASN A 81 -33.81 4.40 3.02
C ASN A 81 -32.68 4.35 1.96
N ILE A 82 -31.46 4.01 2.37
CA ILE A 82 -30.34 3.78 1.47
C ILE A 82 -30.38 2.31 1.08
N THR A 83 -30.63 2.05 -0.20
CA THR A 83 -30.56 0.71 -0.75
C THR A 83 -29.11 0.34 -0.95
N THR A 84 -28.72 -0.71 -0.28
CA THR A 84 -27.48 -1.42 -0.48
C THR A 84 -27.77 -2.71 -1.21
#